data_AF-A0A1I0NWT5-F1
#
_entry.id   AF-A0A1I0NWT5-F1
#
_cell.length_a   1.000
_cell.length_b   1.000
_cell.length_c   1.000
_cell.angle_alpha   90.00
_cell.angle_beta   90.00
_cell.angle_gamma   90.00
#
_symmetry.space_group_name_H-M   'P 1'
#
loop_
_entity.id
_entity.type
_entity.pdbx_description
1 polymer ?
#
loop_
_entity_poly.entity_id
_entity_poly.type
_entity_poly.pdbx_seq_one_letter_code
_entity_poly.pdbx_strand_id
1 'polypeptide(L)'
;MKTLFATMLLLAPVVHAQDHPLTLDTHVDIPLSYMEDPKFDAGKDGPLKVDLPKMRRGGLDAAFFVIYVEQGPLTPAGYAKAVAQAARKYDAIDRMLKTYPDQIRLALTPDDVRANKAAGRLSAMIGIENGYSLGHDIRRLDAAYARGARYIGLAHVGNNDLCGSSLPKKELGDRPDSNVGLTGFGREVVRRANALGMMVDVSHSSDACVREVLALSTAPVIASHSSARAVTDHPRNLPDDLLRAIAAKGGVVQAVAYKEFLKKDPSREQAEKVLQVSVAKAAGDTGYDSEKHDYLPAYAEGMKAIQREHPLATLDDFLDHIEHMVKVAGIDHVGIASDFDGGGEVTGWMNASQTANVTAGLRRRGFSDADIVKLWSGNLLRVWAADAAAPPPKLSPARTVAEAGLTDIRSLVPGIDEDMRYAGSDNFTGGVVDGYRAPKCLLRTGAAEALARVERTLREEGYGLRVWDCYRPARAVAAFVRWAGNLADTSTKAAHYPNLGKEALLGEYIAPVSGHSRGATVDLTLMRCHADACAPLDMGTPFDFFDPRAHTDAPGIDAAQRANRQRLLRAMAAQGFVNYPQEWWHFSLPSAAGDALYDVPVQ
;
A
#
# COMPACT_ATOMS: atom_id res chain seq x y z
N MET A 1 -53.98 -53.66 0.60
CA MET A 1 -52.51 -53.71 0.46
C MET A 1 -52.10 -52.62 -0.52
N LYS A 2 -51.50 -51.53 -0.03
CA LYS A 2 -51.06 -50.38 -0.83
C LYS A 2 -49.58 -50.57 -1.16
N THR A 3 -49.25 -50.57 -2.46
CA THR A 3 -47.89 -50.72 -2.98
C THR A 3 -47.16 -49.38 -2.87
N LEU A 4 -46.08 -49.32 -2.09
CA LEU A 4 -45.16 -48.18 -2.02
C LEU A 4 -44.17 -48.27 -3.19
N PHE A 5 -44.16 -47.26 -4.06
CA PHE A 5 -43.04 -47.00 -4.98
C PHE A 5 -41.95 -46.25 -4.20
N ALA A 6 -40.78 -46.87 -4.04
CA ALA A 6 -39.59 -46.22 -3.52
C ALA A 6 -38.85 -45.55 -4.69
N THR A 7 -38.86 -44.22 -4.72
CA THR A 7 -38.07 -43.42 -5.66
C THR A 7 -36.60 -43.47 -5.25
N MET A 8 -35.78 -44.14 -6.05
CA MET A 8 -34.33 -44.18 -5.89
C MET A 8 -33.75 -42.82 -6.32
N LEU A 9 -33.43 -41.95 -5.35
CA LEU A 9 -32.66 -40.74 -5.60
C LEU A 9 -31.25 -41.13 -6.07
N LEU A 10 -30.96 -40.92 -7.35
CA LEU A 10 -29.60 -40.88 -7.85
C LEU A 10 -28.91 -39.65 -7.23
N LEU A 11 -28.07 -39.89 -6.22
CA LEU A 11 -27.10 -38.92 -5.74
C LEU A 11 -26.14 -38.63 -6.91
N ALA A 12 -26.27 -37.44 -7.50
CA ALA A 12 -25.23 -36.90 -8.37
C ALA A 12 -23.92 -36.82 -7.57
N PRO A 13 -22.75 -37.13 -8.17
CA PRO A 13 -21.49 -37.00 -7.47
C PRO A 13 -21.30 -35.53 -7.08
N VAL A 14 -20.99 -35.29 -5.81
CA VAL A 14 -20.49 -34.01 -5.33
C VAL A 14 -19.18 -33.76 -6.07
N VAL A 15 -19.22 -32.92 -7.10
CA VAL A 15 -18.01 -32.41 -7.76
C VAL A 15 -17.26 -31.61 -6.70
N HIS A 16 -16.08 -32.09 -6.29
CA HIS A 16 -15.19 -31.33 -5.43
C HIS A 16 -14.80 -30.02 -6.13
N ALA A 17 -14.86 -28.92 -5.39
CA ALA A 17 -14.57 -27.55 -5.86
C ALA A 17 -13.08 -27.29 -6.16
N GLN A 18 -12.34 -28.25 -6.76
CA GLN A 18 -10.88 -28.20 -6.89
C GLN A 18 -10.30 -28.35 -8.32
N ASP A 19 -11.11 -28.48 -9.37
CA ASP A 19 -10.58 -28.73 -10.73
C ASP A 19 -10.33 -27.47 -11.60
N HIS A 20 -10.29 -26.27 -11.02
CA HIS A 20 -9.95 -25.03 -11.76
C HIS A 20 -8.59 -24.43 -11.33
N PRO A 21 -7.85 -23.78 -12.25
CA PRO A 21 -6.58 -23.12 -11.92
C PRO A 21 -6.78 -22.05 -10.85
N LEU A 22 -5.73 -21.68 -10.10
CA LEU A 22 -5.80 -20.52 -9.20
C LEU A 22 -6.08 -19.26 -10.02
N THR A 23 -7.29 -18.71 -9.85
CA THR A 23 -7.74 -17.49 -10.53
C THR A 23 -7.59 -16.29 -9.60
N LEU A 24 -7.02 -15.22 -10.13
CA LEU A 24 -6.78 -13.99 -9.42
C LEU A 24 -7.17 -12.81 -10.30
N ASP A 25 -7.90 -11.86 -9.73
CA ASP A 25 -8.18 -10.57 -10.35
C ASP A 25 -7.33 -9.48 -9.69
N THR A 26 -6.63 -8.69 -10.49
CA THR A 26 -5.76 -7.62 -10.00
C THR A 26 -6.46 -6.30 -9.75
N HIS A 27 -7.72 -6.14 -10.13
CA HIS A 27 -8.38 -4.86 -9.99
C HIS A 27 -9.90 -5.02 -9.84
N VAL A 28 -10.36 -5.02 -8.59
CA VAL A 28 -11.77 -5.01 -8.21
C VAL A 28 -12.05 -3.79 -7.36
N ASP A 29 -12.88 -2.90 -7.88
CA ASP A 29 -13.27 -1.70 -7.17
C ASP A 29 -14.26 -1.99 -6.03
N ILE A 30 -14.27 -1.09 -5.05
CA ILE A 30 -15.25 -1.13 -3.96
C ILE A 30 -15.90 0.25 -3.82
N PRO A 31 -17.23 0.33 -3.61
CA PRO A 31 -17.89 1.60 -3.34
C PRO A 31 -17.41 2.20 -2.02
N LEU A 32 -17.55 3.52 -1.83
CA LEU A 32 -17.11 4.19 -0.60
C LEU A 32 -17.86 3.69 0.65
N SER A 33 -19.09 3.19 0.49
CA SER A 33 -19.91 2.59 1.55
C SER A 33 -19.82 1.06 1.63
N TYR A 34 -18.78 0.44 1.03
CA TYR A 34 -18.55 -1.01 1.10
C TYR A 34 -18.56 -1.51 2.55
N MET A 35 -19.28 -2.61 2.80
CA MET A 35 -19.50 -3.18 4.14
C MET A 35 -20.15 -2.26 5.18
N GLU A 36 -20.49 -1.00 4.85
CA GLU A 36 -21.24 -0.08 5.72
C GLU A 36 -22.73 -0.08 5.34
N ASP A 37 -23.02 0.04 4.05
CA ASP A 37 -24.37 -0.14 3.53
C ASP A 37 -24.65 -1.65 3.39
N PRO A 38 -25.71 -2.20 4.02
CA PRO A 38 -26.08 -3.61 3.90
C PRO A 38 -26.29 -4.09 2.45
N LYS A 39 -26.57 -3.16 1.52
CA LYS A 39 -26.64 -3.43 0.08
C LYS A 39 -25.29 -3.86 -0.51
N PHE A 40 -24.18 -3.36 0.02
CA PHE A 40 -22.81 -3.64 -0.41
C PHE A 40 -22.07 -4.56 0.57
N ASP A 41 -22.82 -5.45 1.21
CA ASP A 41 -22.28 -6.50 2.06
C ASP A 41 -21.69 -7.62 1.18
N ALA A 42 -20.35 -7.74 1.20
CA ALA A 42 -19.59 -8.67 0.38
C ALA A 42 -19.99 -10.14 0.58
N GLY A 43 -20.55 -10.52 1.73
CA GLY A 43 -20.95 -11.90 1.99
C GLY A 43 -22.31 -12.27 1.41
N LYS A 44 -23.03 -11.31 0.81
CA LYS A 44 -24.37 -11.50 0.24
C LYS A 44 -24.31 -11.44 -1.28
N ASP A 45 -25.20 -12.17 -1.94
CA ASP A 45 -25.35 -12.14 -3.38
C ASP A 45 -26.09 -10.86 -3.78
N GLY A 46 -25.33 -9.77 -3.85
CA GLY A 46 -25.81 -8.40 -3.94
C GLY A 46 -25.71 -7.81 -5.35
N PRO A 47 -25.83 -6.48 -5.46
CA PRO A 47 -25.66 -5.76 -6.72
C PRO A 47 -24.18 -5.63 -7.16
N LEU A 48 -23.23 -5.91 -6.25
CA LEU A 48 -21.81 -5.92 -6.59
C LEU A 48 -21.51 -6.95 -7.69
N LYS A 49 -20.61 -6.60 -8.60
CA LYS A 49 -20.06 -7.55 -9.56
C LYS A 49 -19.11 -8.54 -8.89
N VAL A 50 -18.48 -8.15 -7.79
CA VAL A 50 -17.69 -9.06 -6.94
C VAL A 50 -18.25 -9.11 -5.51
N ASP A 51 -18.85 -10.24 -5.19
CA ASP A 51 -19.16 -10.65 -3.82
C ASP A 51 -18.73 -12.11 -3.60
N LEU A 52 -18.60 -12.52 -2.34
CA LEU A 52 -18.07 -13.84 -1.99
C LEU A 52 -18.90 -14.98 -2.60
N PRO A 53 -20.26 -14.94 -2.60
CA PRO A 53 -21.06 -15.94 -3.32
C PRO A 53 -20.76 -16.02 -4.82
N LYS A 54 -20.67 -14.89 -5.53
CA LYS A 54 -20.34 -14.87 -6.96
C LYS A 54 -18.94 -15.39 -7.24
N MET A 55 -17.94 -14.98 -6.43
CA MET A 55 -16.57 -15.49 -6.50
C MET A 55 -16.53 -17.01 -6.42
N ARG A 56 -17.26 -17.60 -5.45
CA ARG A 56 -17.34 -19.07 -5.31
C ARG A 56 -17.98 -19.74 -6.52
N ARG A 57 -19.11 -19.22 -7.01
CA ARG A 57 -19.81 -19.82 -8.16
C ARG A 57 -18.99 -19.78 -9.44
N GLY A 58 -18.29 -18.68 -9.68
CA GLY A 58 -17.50 -18.52 -10.91
C GLY A 58 -16.09 -19.07 -10.83
N GLY A 59 -15.64 -19.47 -9.64
CA GLY A 59 -14.27 -19.92 -9.41
C GLY A 59 -13.28 -18.77 -9.53
N LEU A 60 -13.57 -17.60 -8.95
CA LEU A 60 -12.61 -16.52 -8.71
C LEU A 60 -12.04 -16.68 -7.29
N ASP A 61 -10.79 -17.12 -7.17
CA ASP A 61 -10.21 -17.52 -5.88
C ASP A 61 -9.62 -16.34 -5.08
N ALA A 62 -9.15 -15.30 -5.79
CA ALA A 62 -8.44 -14.18 -5.21
C ALA A 62 -8.75 -12.88 -5.94
N ALA A 63 -8.79 -11.76 -5.22
CA ALA A 63 -8.96 -10.43 -5.81
C ALA A 63 -8.17 -9.37 -5.05
N PHE A 64 -7.62 -8.40 -5.78
CA PHE A 64 -7.16 -7.14 -5.23
C PHE A 64 -8.36 -6.19 -5.10
N PHE A 65 -8.71 -5.86 -3.86
CA PHE A 65 -9.74 -4.88 -3.54
C PHE A 65 -9.11 -3.48 -3.51
N VAL A 66 -9.63 -2.58 -4.32
CA VAL A 66 -8.93 -1.35 -4.70
C VAL A 66 -9.29 -0.18 -3.79
N ILE A 67 -8.25 0.43 -3.22
CA ILE A 67 -8.30 1.72 -2.52
C ILE A 67 -8.22 2.83 -3.55
N TYR A 68 -9.30 2.98 -4.32
CA TYR A 68 -9.44 4.07 -5.29
C TYR A 68 -9.82 5.38 -4.61
N VAL A 69 -9.18 6.47 -5.02
CA VAL A 69 -9.58 7.85 -4.70
C VAL A 69 -9.70 8.71 -5.97
N GLU A 70 -10.77 9.52 -6.02
CA GLU A 70 -10.95 10.45 -7.13
C GLU A 70 -9.86 11.52 -7.13
N GLN A 71 -9.33 11.83 -8.32
CA GLN A 71 -8.42 12.95 -8.49
C GLN A 71 -9.14 14.28 -8.21
N GLY A 72 -8.59 15.05 -7.27
CA GLY A 72 -9.06 16.38 -6.91
C GLY A 72 -8.02 17.48 -7.16
N PRO A 73 -8.32 18.73 -6.78
CA PRO A 73 -7.38 19.84 -6.85
C PRO A 73 -6.16 19.61 -5.95
N LEU A 74 -4.95 19.86 -6.47
CA LEU A 74 -3.66 19.71 -5.79
C LEU A 74 -3.49 20.75 -4.66
N THR A 75 -4.24 20.55 -3.58
CA THR A 75 -4.40 21.47 -2.46
C THR A 75 -4.48 20.67 -1.15
N PRO A 76 -4.11 21.24 0.00
CA PRO A 76 -4.22 20.57 1.30
C PRO A 76 -5.60 19.97 1.57
N ALA A 77 -6.69 20.68 1.20
CA ALA A 77 -8.05 20.19 1.36
C ALA A 77 -8.37 19.01 0.43
N GLY A 78 -7.89 19.07 -0.82
CA GLY A 78 -8.02 17.98 -1.78
C GLY A 78 -7.33 16.70 -1.30
N TYR A 79 -6.10 16.80 -0.81
CA TYR A 79 -5.37 15.66 -0.25
C TYR A 79 -6.05 15.11 1.00
N ALA A 80 -6.52 15.97 1.91
CA ALA A 80 -7.22 15.53 3.12
C ALA A 80 -8.49 14.74 2.79
N LYS A 81 -9.24 15.16 1.77
CA LYS A 81 -10.41 14.40 1.27
C LYS A 81 -9.99 13.03 0.74
N ALA A 82 -8.96 12.97 -0.10
CA ALA A 82 -8.46 11.70 -0.66
C ALA A 82 -7.97 10.74 0.43
N VAL A 83 -7.22 11.25 1.42
CA VAL A 83 -6.77 10.46 2.59
C VAL A 83 -7.96 9.89 3.36
N ALA A 84 -9.00 10.69 3.59
CA ALA A 84 -10.20 10.24 4.30
C ALA A 84 -10.99 9.17 3.52
N GLN A 85 -11.08 9.31 2.20
CA GLN A 85 -11.69 8.30 1.33
C GLN A 85 -10.91 6.98 1.36
N ALA A 86 -9.59 7.05 1.21
CA ALA A 86 -8.72 5.87 1.28
C ALA A 86 -8.88 5.15 2.63
N ALA A 87 -8.85 5.90 3.75
CA ALA A 87 -9.01 5.33 5.10
C ALA A 87 -10.34 4.57 5.25
N ARG A 88 -11.46 5.13 4.77
CA ARG A 88 -12.77 4.44 4.79
C ARG A 88 -12.75 3.13 4.01
N LYS A 89 -12.11 3.10 2.83
CA LYS A 89 -12.00 1.88 2.02
C LYS A 89 -11.15 0.81 2.71
N TYR A 90 -10.05 1.19 3.36
CA TYR A 90 -9.30 0.24 4.18
C TYR A 90 -10.15 -0.30 5.35
N ASP A 91 -10.88 0.57 6.06
CA ASP A 91 -11.78 0.14 7.15
C ASP A 91 -12.85 -0.84 6.65
N ALA A 92 -13.32 -0.65 5.41
CA ALA A 92 -14.29 -1.53 4.77
C ALA A 92 -13.74 -2.94 4.51
N ILE A 93 -12.51 -3.04 4.02
CA ILE A 93 -11.84 -4.33 3.82
C ILE A 93 -11.61 -5.02 5.19
N ASP A 94 -11.17 -4.26 6.20
CA ASP A 94 -11.01 -4.80 7.56
C ASP A 94 -12.34 -5.34 8.12
N ARG A 95 -13.45 -4.64 7.88
CA ARG A 95 -14.79 -5.11 8.24
C ARG A 95 -15.16 -6.40 7.51
N MET A 96 -14.92 -6.48 6.20
CA MET A 96 -15.17 -7.72 5.43
C MET A 96 -14.42 -8.91 6.04
N LEU A 97 -13.13 -8.75 6.30
CA LEU A 97 -12.27 -9.80 6.84
C LEU A 97 -12.68 -10.23 8.25
N LYS A 98 -13.13 -9.29 9.09
CA LYS A 98 -13.63 -9.56 10.45
C LYS A 98 -15.01 -10.23 10.45
N THR A 99 -15.88 -9.85 9.53
CA THR A 99 -17.24 -10.40 9.43
C THR A 99 -17.26 -11.79 8.81
N TYR A 100 -16.38 -12.05 7.84
CA TYR A 100 -16.34 -13.31 7.08
C TYR A 100 -15.01 -14.06 7.18
N PRO A 101 -14.45 -14.28 8.39
CA PRO A 101 -13.11 -14.85 8.54
C PRO A 101 -13.03 -16.26 7.95
N ASP A 102 -14.14 -17.01 7.94
CA ASP A 102 -14.25 -18.36 7.39
C ASP A 102 -14.36 -18.46 5.88
N GLN A 103 -14.66 -17.34 5.21
CA GLN A 103 -14.87 -17.33 3.76
C GLN A 103 -13.69 -16.70 3.02
N ILE A 104 -13.10 -15.63 3.56
CA ILE A 104 -12.04 -14.85 2.92
C ILE A 104 -10.95 -14.46 3.92
N ARG A 105 -9.70 -14.42 3.47
CA ARG A 105 -8.54 -14.01 4.28
C ARG A 105 -7.66 -13.04 3.53
N LEU A 106 -7.00 -12.17 4.28
CA LEU A 106 -5.96 -11.28 3.74
C LEU A 106 -4.79 -12.13 3.24
N ALA A 107 -4.25 -11.80 2.07
CA ALA A 107 -3.03 -12.36 1.53
C ALA A 107 -1.98 -11.26 1.36
N LEU A 108 -0.84 -11.43 2.02
CA LEU A 108 0.26 -10.46 2.03
C LEU A 108 1.44 -10.93 1.16
N THR A 109 1.40 -12.18 0.73
CA THR A 109 2.41 -12.81 -0.12
C THR A 109 1.73 -13.75 -1.13
N PRO A 110 2.43 -14.10 -2.23
CA PRO A 110 1.97 -15.16 -3.13
C PRO A 110 1.69 -16.51 -2.45
N ASP A 111 2.43 -16.82 -1.38
CA ASP A 111 2.24 -18.07 -0.64
C ASP A 111 0.96 -18.05 0.20
N ASP A 112 0.58 -16.89 0.76
CA ASP A 112 -0.72 -16.74 1.42
C ASP A 112 -1.88 -17.00 0.46
N VAL A 113 -1.78 -16.50 -0.79
CA VAL A 113 -2.82 -16.75 -1.82
C VAL A 113 -2.98 -18.26 -2.07
N ARG A 114 -1.85 -18.96 -2.24
CA ARG A 114 -1.86 -20.42 -2.45
C ARG A 114 -2.39 -21.18 -1.23
N ALA A 115 -1.96 -20.78 -0.03
CA ALA A 115 -2.39 -21.39 1.23
C ALA A 115 -3.88 -21.20 1.47
N ASN A 116 -4.42 -20.01 1.18
CA ASN A 116 -5.85 -19.73 1.28
C ASN A 116 -6.65 -20.61 0.33
N LYS A 117 -6.25 -20.73 -0.94
CA LYS A 117 -6.91 -21.64 -1.90
C LYS A 117 -6.86 -23.09 -1.41
N ALA A 118 -5.70 -23.57 -0.95
CA ALA A 118 -5.55 -24.92 -0.41
C ALA A 118 -6.46 -25.18 0.81
N ALA A 119 -6.69 -24.15 1.63
CA ALA A 119 -7.62 -24.17 2.76
C ALA A 119 -9.10 -23.94 2.37
N GLY A 120 -9.40 -23.85 1.07
CA GLY A 120 -10.75 -23.58 0.57
C GLY A 120 -11.25 -22.16 0.89
N ARG A 121 -10.38 -21.20 1.18
CA ARG A 121 -10.72 -19.79 1.48
C ARG A 121 -10.39 -18.88 0.30
N LEU A 122 -11.18 -17.82 0.10
CA LEU A 122 -10.88 -16.76 -0.85
C LEU A 122 -9.73 -15.90 -0.32
N SER A 123 -9.01 -15.23 -1.22
CA SER A 123 -7.97 -14.27 -0.85
C SER A 123 -8.40 -12.83 -1.16
N ALA A 124 -8.26 -11.95 -0.19
CA ALA A 124 -8.27 -10.51 -0.39
C ALA A 124 -6.83 -9.99 -0.38
N MET A 125 -6.46 -9.28 -1.43
CA MET A 125 -5.27 -8.42 -1.46
C MET A 125 -5.72 -6.97 -1.55
N ILE A 126 -4.83 -6.03 -1.25
CA ILE A 126 -5.15 -4.60 -1.30
C ILE A 126 -4.24 -3.90 -2.30
N GLY A 127 -4.88 -3.18 -3.23
CA GLY A 127 -4.22 -2.36 -4.25
C GLY A 127 -4.59 -0.89 -4.05
N ILE A 128 -3.64 0.02 -4.22
CA ILE A 128 -3.96 1.47 -4.20
C ILE A 128 -4.11 1.92 -5.64
N GLU A 129 -5.22 2.59 -5.95
CA GLU A 129 -5.40 3.27 -7.23
C GLU A 129 -5.49 4.77 -6.98
N ASN A 130 -4.62 5.50 -7.68
CA ASN A 130 -4.31 6.90 -7.46
C ASN A 130 -3.51 7.19 -6.17
N GLY A 131 -2.19 7.33 -6.34
CA GLY A 131 -1.27 7.78 -5.29
C GLY A 131 -1.51 9.22 -4.81
N TYR A 132 -2.48 9.94 -5.36
CA TYR A 132 -2.97 11.22 -4.83
C TYR A 132 -3.39 11.14 -3.35
N SER A 133 -3.84 9.98 -2.88
CA SER A 133 -4.12 9.72 -1.45
C SER A 133 -2.90 9.83 -0.54
N LEU A 134 -1.67 9.84 -1.08
CA LEU A 134 -0.45 10.09 -0.31
C LEU A 134 -0.27 11.59 0.01
N GLY A 135 -0.90 12.50 -0.76
CA GLY A 135 -0.54 13.91 -0.75
C GLY A 135 0.96 14.08 -1.04
N HIS A 136 1.70 14.78 -0.17
CA HIS A 136 3.17 14.84 -0.20
C HIS A 136 3.82 14.14 1.00
N ASP A 137 3.13 13.17 1.61
CA ASP A 137 3.63 12.45 2.78
C ASP A 137 3.95 11.00 2.42
N ILE A 138 5.24 10.74 2.14
CA ILE A 138 5.73 9.41 1.77
C ILE A 138 5.41 8.34 2.84
N ARG A 139 5.27 8.74 4.11
CA ARG A 139 4.95 7.82 5.22
C ARG A 139 3.57 7.18 5.09
N ARG A 140 2.66 7.78 4.30
CA ARG A 140 1.36 7.17 4.02
C ARG A 140 1.49 5.90 3.17
N LEU A 141 2.54 5.80 2.36
CA LEU A 141 2.84 4.58 1.61
C LEU A 141 3.28 3.46 2.55
N ASP A 142 4.14 3.79 3.52
CA ASP A 142 4.55 2.88 4.59
C ASP A 142 3.37 2.36 5.41
N ALA A 143 2.51 3.27 5.87
CA ALA A 143 1.31 2.92 6.63
C ALA A 143 0.36 2.04 5.81
N ALA A 144 0.18 2.35 4.53
CA ALA A 144 -0.63 1.54 3.63
C ALA A 144 -0.05 0.12 3.46
N TYR A 145 1.26 -0.01 3.25
CA TYR A 145 1.92 -1.30 3.14
C TYR A 145 1.79 -2.13 4.43
N ALA A 146 1.97 -1.50 5.59
CA ALA A 146 1.76 -2.13 6.90
C ALA A 146 0.30 -2.60 7.10
N ARG A 147 -0.66 -1.86 6.54
CA ARG A 147 -2.08 -2.21 6.53
C ARG A 147 -2.46 -3.26 5.46
N GLY A 148 -1.48 -3.75 4.70
CA GLY A 148 -1.66 -4.88 3.78
C GLY A 148 -1.71 -4.50 2.30
N ALA A 149 -1.53 -3.22 1.93
CA ALA A 149 -1.40 -2.82 0.52
C ALA A 149 -0.16 -3.44 -0.12
N ARG A 150 -0.30 -3.93 -1.36
CA ARG A 150 0.77 -4.68 -2.06
C ARG A 150 1.09 -4.17 -3.46
N TYR A 151 0.30 -3.23 -3.98
CA TYR A 151 0.73 -2.37 -5.08
C TYR A 151 0.24 -0.94 -4.93
N ILE A 152 0.94 -0.01 -5.59
CA ILE A 152 0.59 1.41 -5.69
C ILE A 152 0.49 1.85 -7.16
N GLY A 153 -0.73 2.24 -7.57
CA GLY A 153 -1.01 2.93 -8.82
C GLY A 153 -0.67 4.41 -8.71
N LEU A 154 0.19 4.92 -9.58
CA LEU A 154 0.74 6.27 -9.43
C LEU A 154 -0.27 7.38 -9.80
N ALA A 155 -1.17 7.11 -10.74
CA ALA A 155 -2.15 8.07 -11.26
C ALA A 155 -3.53 7.42 -11.43
N HIS A 156 -4.53 8.26 -11.71
CA HIS A 156 -5.84 7.89 -12.24
C HIS A 156 -6.17 8.87 -13.38
N VAL A 157 -7.44 9.08 -13.76
CA VAL A 157 -7.88 10.20 -14.59
C VAL A 157 -7.51 11.54 -13.92
N GLY A 158 -6.70 12.35 -14.60
CA GLY A 158 -6.12 13.61 -14.13
C GLY A 158 -4.69 13.47 -13.59
N ASN A 159 -3.83 14.45 -13.89
CA ASN A 159 -2.46 14.47 -13.38
C ASN A 159 -2.44 14.71 -11.87
N ASN A 160 -1.39 14.22 -11.20
CA ASN A 160 -1.18 14.47 -9.78
C ASN A 160 0.29 14.78 -9.48
N ASP A 161 0.60 14.92 -8.19
CA ASP A 161 1.96 15.23 -7.71
C ASP A 161 2.95 14.07 -7.83
N LEU A 162 2.59 12.93 -8.43
CA LEU A 162 3.45 11.77 -8.62
C LEU A 162 3.78 11.57 -10.09
N CYS A 163 2.77 11.60 -10.95
CA CYS A 163 2.84 11.06 -12.30
C CYS A 163 1.80 11.74 -13.20
N GLY A 164 2.13 11.92 -14.48
CA GLY A 164 1.12 12.30 -15.47
C GLY A 164 0.15 11.17 -15.78
N SER A 165 -1.09 11.52 -16.07
CA SER A 165 -2.17 10.62 -16.47
C SER A 165 -2.23 10.44 -17.99
N SER A 166 -2.65 9.26 -18.43
CA SER A 166 -3.06 9.00 -19.83
C SER A 166 -4.38 9.69 -20.21
N LEU A 167 -5.16 10.12 -19.22
CA LEU A 167 -6.40 10.88 -19.38
C LEU A 167 -6.34 12.17 -18.53
N PRO A 168 -5.60 13.20 -18.96
CA PRO A 168 -5.55 14.48 -18.26
C PRO A 168 -6.93 15.13 -18.14
N LYS A 169 -7.20 15.80 -17.01
CA LYS A 169 -8.51 16.37 -16.67
C LYS A 169 -8.46 17.90 -16.73
N LYS A 170 -9.04 18.47 -17.79
CA LYS A 170 -9.03 19.93 -18.05
C LYS A 170 -9.60 20.74 -16.89
N GLU A 171 -10.62 20.21 -16.21
CA GLU A 171 -11.28 20.84 -15.06
C GLU A 171 -10.34 21.02 -13.87
N LEU A 172 -9.25 20.24 -13.81
CA LEU A 172 -8.20 20.34 -12.79
C LEU A 172 -6.98 21.15 -13.27
N GLY A 173 -7.03 21.74 -14.46
CA GLY A 173 -5.96 22.56 -15.02
C GLY A 173 -4.96 21.79 -15.89
N ASP A 174 -5.23 20.50 -16.19
CA ASP A 174 -4.35 19.72 -17.06
C ASP A 174 -4.46 20.17 -18.52
N ARG A 175 -3.34 20.02 -19.25
CA ARG A 175 -3.34 20.20 -20.71
C ARG A 175 -3.82 18.89 -21.36
N PRO A 176 -4.81 18.92 -22.26
CA PRO A 176 -5.38 17.70 -22.87
C PRO A 176 -4.36 16.75 -23.52
N ASP A 177 -3.26 17.28 -24.05
CA ASP A 177 -2.20 16.49 -24.70
C ASP A 177 -0.96 16.30 -23.80
N SER A 178 -1.11 16.42 -22.48
CA SER A 178 0.02 16.36 -21.56
C SER A 178 0.55 14.92 -21.41
N ASN A 179 1.70 14.63 -22.02
CA ASN A 179 2.44 13.38 -21.80
C ASN A 179 3.50 13.57 -20.69
N VAL A 180 3.03 13.85 -19.47
CA VAL A 180 3.90 14.24 -18.34
C VAL A 180 4.48 13.01 -17.65
N GLY A 181 5.78 13.01 -17.38
CA GLY A 181 6.51 11.94 -16.70
C GLY A 181 6.31 11.90 -15.18
N LEU A 182 7.31 11.37 -14.47
CA LEU A 182 7.36 11.39 -13.01
C LEU A 182 7.78 12.76 -12.48
N THR A 183 7.09 13.22 -11.44
CA THR A 183 7.52 14.37 -10.64
C THR A 183 8.67 14.00 -9.70
N GLY A 184 9.23 14.97 -8.96
CA GLY A 184 10.20 14.70 -7.89
C GLY A 184 9.65 13.74 -6.83
N PHE A 185 8.45 14.02 -6.32
CA PHE A 185 7.80 13.18 -5.31
C PHE A 185 7.42 11.80 -5.86
N GLY A 186 6.96 11.70 -7.11
CA GLY A 186 6.68 10.40 -7.75
C GLY A 186 7.92 9.50 -7.83
N ARG A 187 9.10 10.08 -8.10
CA ARG A 187 10.36 9.32 -8.07
C ARG A 187 10.70 8.81 -6.67
N GLU A 188 10.38 9.57 -5.63
CA GLU A 188 10.55 9.12 -4.23
C GLU A 188 9.60 7.98 -3.90
N VAL A 189 8.33 8.08 -4.33
CA VAL A 189 7.32 7.01 -4.18
C VAL A 189 7.76 5.71 -4.85
N VAL A 190 8.22 5.75 -6.10
CA VAL A 190 8.71 4.55 -6.81
C VAL A 190 9.86 3.88 -6.06
N ARG A 191 10.85 4.67 -5.61
CA ARG A 191 11.98 4.13 -4.83
C ARG A 191 11.52 3.55 -3.49
N ARG A 192 10.57 4.20 -2.81
CA ARG A 192 10.05 3.70 -1.54
C ARG A 192 9.26 2.42 -1.73
N ALA A 193 8.43 2.32 -2.77
CA ALA A 193 7.70 1.11 -3.13
C ALA A 193 8.65 -0.06 -3.37
N ASN A 194 9.71 0.12 -4.17
CA ASN A 194 10.74 -0.92 -4.34
C ASN A 194 11.43 -1.30 -3.02
N ALA A 195 11.72 -0.33 -2.15
CA ALA A 195 12.34 -0.59 -0.85
C ALA A 195 11.41 -1.32 0.15
N LEU A 196 10.09 -1.24 -0.06
CA LEU A 196 9.09 -1.97 0.72
C LEU A 196 8.83 -3.39 0.17
N GLY A 197 9.17 -3.64 -1.10
CA GLY A 197 8.69 -4.80 -1.85
C GLY A 197 7.21 -4.67 -2.21
N MET A 198 6.79 -3.44 -2.54
CA MET A 198 5.44 -3.09 -2.98
C MET A 198 5.43 -2.81 -4.48
N MET A 199 4.55 -3.48 -5.21
CA MET A 199 4.57 -3.43 -6.67
C MET A 199 4.19 -2.04 -7.15
N VAL A 200 4.93 -1.52 -8.13
CA VAL A 200 4.57 -0.26 -8.78
C VAL A 200 3.63 -0.58 -9.94
N ASP A 201 2.43 0.00 -9.89
CA ASP A 201 1.41 -0.12 -10.92
C ASP A 201 1.41 1.11 -11.84
N VAL A 202 1.50 0.85 -13.15
CA VAL A 202 1.54 1.87 -14.20
C VAL A 202 0.24 2.03 -14.97
N SER A 203 -0.82 1.29 -14.63
CA SER A 203 -2.16 1.56 -15.16
C SER A 203 -2.57 3.02 -14.88
N HIS A 204 -3.40 3.59 -15.76
CA HIS A 204 -3.71 5.03 -15.88
C HIS A 204 -2.57 5.99 -16.24
N SER A 205 -1.31 5.63 -16.01
CA SER A 205 -0.18 6.55 -16.18
C SER A 205 0.03 6.93 -17.65
N SER A 206 0.54 8.14 -17.90
CA SER A 206 0.94 8.59 -19.23
C SER A 206 2.10 7.74 -19.77
N ASP A 207 2.25 7.66 -21.10
CA ASP A 207 3.34 6.91 -21.73
C ASP A 207 4.73 7.39 -21.23
N ALA A 208 4.91 8.71 -21.03
CA ALA A 208 6.15 9.27 -20.49
C ALA A 208 6.40 8.79 -19.06
N CYS A 209 5.38 8.79 -18.21
CA CYS A 209 5.51 8.32 -16.84
C CYS A 209 5.84 6.82 -16.80
N VAL A 210 5.18 5.99 -17.62
CA VAL A 210 5.52 4.55 -17.72
C VAL A 210 6.99 4.33 -18.08
N ARG A 211 7.52 5.07 -19.07
CA ARG A 211 8.94 4.97 -19.45
C ARG A 211 9.88 5.34 -18.32
N GLU A 212 9.57 6.41 -17.60
CA GLU A 212 10.40 6.87 -16.48
C GLU A 212 10.34 5.92 -15.29
N VAL A 213 9.19 5.33 -15.01
CA VAL A 213 9.05 4.27 -13.99
C VAL A 213 9.87 3.05 -14.37
N LEU A 214 9.81 2.59 -15.63
CA LEU A 214 10.60 1.45 -16.10
C LEU A 214 12.12 1.70 -16.00
N ALA A 215 12.54 2.92 -16.26
CA ALA A 215 13.94 3.34 -16.11
C ALA A 215 14.37 3.43 -14.64
N LEU A 216 13.48 3.89 -13.75
CA LEU A 216 13.80 4.15 -12.33
C LEU A 216 13.67 2.91 -11.44
N SER A 217 12.61 2.11 -11.63
CA SER A 217 12.25 1.00 -10.74
C SER A 217 13.38 -0.04 -10.72
N THR A 218 13.75 -0.52 -9.54
CA THR A 218 14.74 -1.62 -9.42
C THR A 218 14.09 -2.99 -9.49
N ALA A 219 12.76 -3.06 -9.35
CA ALA A 219 11.96 -4.28 -9.45
C ALA A 219 11.07 -4.29 -10.70
N PRO A 220 10.53 -5.46 -11.09
CA PRO A 220 9.49 -5.54 -12.11
C PRO A 220 8.26 -4.69 -11.74
N VAL A 221 7.55 -4.20 -12.75
CA VAL A 221 6.34 -3.39 -12.58
C VAL A 221 5.12 -4.16 -13.05
N ILE A 222 3.94 -3.73 -12.61
CA ILE A 222 2.66 -4.23 -13.12
C ILE A 222 1.93 -3.12 -13.88
N ALA A 223 1.09 -3.51 -14.82
CA ALA A 223 -0.09 -2.73 -15.17
C ALA A 223 -1.30 -3.56 -14.71
N SER A 224 -1.95 -3.13 -13.63
CA SER A 224 -2.99 -3.89 -12.92
C SER A 224 -4.28 -4.08 -13.73
N HIS A 225 -4.56 -3.18 -14.69
CA HIS A 225 -5.72 -3.27 -15.58
C HIS A 225 -5.50 -2.38 -16.83
N SER A 226 -4.89 -2.95 -17.88
CA SER A 226 -4.61 -2.23 -19.13
C SER A 226 -4.57 -3.17 -20.33
N SER A 227 -5.04 -2.69 -21.48
CA SER A 227 -5.17 -3.49 -22.70
C SER A 227 -4.28 -2.95 -23.83
N ALA A 228 -4.24 -3.64 -24.98
CA ALA A 228 -3.39 -3.28 -26.12
C ALA A 228 -3.91 -2.15 -27.01
N ARG A 229 -3.10 -1.09 -27.22
CA ARG A 229 -3.46 0.08 -28.04
C ARG A 229 -3.51 -0.24 -29.53
N ALA A 230 -2.72 -1.21 -29.98
CA ALA A 230 -2.72 -1.66 -31.36
C ALA A 230 -4.02 -2.39 -31.77
N VAL A 231 -4.78 -2.93 -30.81
CA VAL A 231 -6.08 -3.56 -31.06
C VAL A 231 -7.19 -2.51 -31.01
N THR A 232 -7.21 -1.69 -29.94
CA THR A 232 -8.11 -0.53 -29.81
C THR A 232 -7.31 0.71 -29.42
N ASP A 233 -7.31 1.71 -30.31
CA ASP A 233 -6.59 2.97 -30.12
C ASP A 233 -7.28 3.85 -29.06
N HIS A 234 -6.89 3.62 -27.81
CA HIS A 234 -7.37 4.33 -26.64
C HIS A 234 -6.18 4.74 -25.75
N PRO A 235 -6.14 5.98 -25.18
CA PRO A 235 -5.00 6.43 -24.38
C PRO A 235 -4.70 5.56 -23.15
N ARG A 236 -5.74 4.96 -22.53
CA ARG A 236 -5.59 4.01 -21.41
C ARG A 236 -4.97 2.67 -21.77
N ASN A 237 -4.91 2.33 -23.05
CA ASN A 237 -4.25 1.13 -23.54
C ASN A 237 -2.76 1.39 -23.76
N LEU A 238 -1.94 0.36 -23.58
CA LEU A 238 -0.50 0.44 -23.76
C LEU A 238 -0.11 0.20 -25.22
N PRO A 239 0.80 1.01 -25.78
CA PRO A 239 1.39 0.74 -27.09
C PRO A 239 2.36 -0.45 -27.01
N ASP A 240 2.59 -1.11 -28.14
CA ASP A 240 3.39 -2.34 -28.20
C ASP A 240 4.81 -2.19 -27.66
N ASP A 241 5.43 -1.02 -27.79
CA ASP A 241 6.76 -0.78 -27.27
C ASP A 241 6.79 -0.74 -25.74
N LEU A 242 5.74 -0.21 -25.08
CA LEU A 242 5.59 -0.28 -23.62
C LEU A 242 5.22 -1.69 -23.15
N LEU A 243 4.40 -2.44 -23.89
CA LEU A 243 4.16 -3.86 -23.60
C LEU A 243 5.47 -4.65 -23.59
N ARG A 244 6.32 -4.48 -24.61
CA ARG A 244 7.65 -5.10 -24.67
C ARG A 244 8.58 -4.62 -23.56
N ALA A 245 8.55 -3.34 -23.23
CA ALA A 245 9.42 -2.77 -22.20
C ALA A 245 9.07 -3.27 -20.79
N ILE A 246 7.77 -3.42 -20.47
CA ILE A 246 7.31 -4.03 -19.22
C ILE A 246 7.76 -5.49 -19.17
N ALA A 247 7.58 -6.25 -20.25
CA ALA A 247 8.06 -7.64 -20.34
C ALA A 247 9.58 -7.75 -20.14
N ALA A 248 10.37 -6.89 -20.80
CA ALA A 248 11.82 -6.86 -20.68
C ALA A 248 12.30 -6.53 -19.25
N LYS A 249 11.51 -5.78 -18.46
CA LYS A 249 11.76 -5.53 -17.04
C LYS A 249 11.36 -6.71 -16.13
N GLY A 250 10.79 -7.77 -16.72
CA GLY A 250 10.25 -8.91 -15.99
C GLY A 250 8.84 -8.69 -15.46
N GLY A 251 8.15 -7.61 -15.85
CA GLY A 251 6.82 -7.22 -15.36
C GLY A 251 5.67 -8.06 -15.88
N VAL A 252 4.44 -7.62 -15.64
CA VAL A 252 3.21 -8.23 -16.17
C VAL A 252 2.16 -7.16 -16.49
N VAL A 253 1.45 -7.33 -17.61
CA VAL A 253 0.33 -6.48 -18.01
C VAL A 253 -0.96 -7.29 -17.92
N GLN A 254 -1.85 -6.88 -17.03
CA GLN A 254 -3.13 -7.54 -16.80
C GLN A 254 -4.16 -6.98 -17.80
N ALA A 255 -4.51 -7.78 -18.81
CA ALA A 255 -5.48 -7.37 -19.82
C ALA A 255 -6.83 -7.11 -19.14
N VAL A 256 -7.45 -5.96 -19.42
CA VAL A 256 -8.66 -5.52 -18.71
C VAL A 256 -9.93 -5.68 -19.54
N ALA A 257 -10.99 -6.19 -18.91
CA ALA A 257 -12.32 -6.36 -19.48
C ALA A 257 -13.18 -5.07 -19.44
N TYR A 258 -12.60 -3.94 -19.88
CA TYR A 258 -13.27 -2.64 -19.86
C TYR A 258 -13.76 -2.24 -21.26
N LYS A 259 -15.07 -2.06 -21.41
CA LYS A 259 -15.76 -1.97 -22.72
C LYS A 259 -15.15 -0.91 -23.66
N GLU A 260 -14.87 0.31 -23.21
CA GLU A 260 -14.29 1.38 -24.03
C GLU A 260 -12.83 1.10 -24.44
N PHE A 261 -12.13 0.24 -23.70
CA PHE A 261 -10.74 -0.11 -23.98
C PHE A 261 -10.63 -1.28 -24.96
N LEU A 262 -11.72 -2.02 -25.15
CA LEU A 262 -11.78 -3.20 -26.02
C LEU A 262 -12.45 -2.92 -27.36
N LYS A 263 -13.42 -2.00 -27.38
CA LYS A 263 -14.18 -1.67 -28.58
C LYS A 263 -14.63 -0.22 -28.56
N LYS A 264 -14.32 0.51 -29.64
CA LYS A 264 -14.83 1.88 -29.83
C LYS A 264 -16.29 1.83 -30.27
N ASP A 265 -17.20 2.27 -29.40
CA ASP A 265 -18.64 2.37 -29.70
C ASP A 265 -19.22 3.73 -29.28
N PRO A 266 -19.11 4.76 -30.12
CA PRO A 266 -19.63 6.10 -29.82
C PRO A 266 -21.16 6.12 -29.65
N SER A 267 -21.87 5.18 -30.28
CA SER A 267 -23.33 5.10 -30.21
C SER A 267 -23.78 4.67 -28.81
N ARG A 268 -23.11 3.65 -28.26
CA ARG A 268 -23.32 3.22 -26.88
C ARG A 268 -22.94 4.30 -25.89
N GLU A 269 -21.75 4.90 -26.04
CA GLU A 269 -21.26 5.97 -25.15
C GLU A 269 -22.26 7.12 -25.06
N GLN A 270 -22.82 7.54 -26.21
CA GLN A 270 -23.84 8.57 -26.25
C GLN A 270 -25.14 8.15 -25.57
N ALA A 271 -25.58 6.90 -25.75
CA ALA A 271 -26.77 6.37 -25.12
C ALA A 271 -26.63 6.30 -23.58
N GLU A 272 -25.47 5.85 -23.08
CA GLU A 272 -25.16 5.81 -21.65
C GLU A 272 -25.15 7.23 -21.05
N LYS A 273 -24.51 8.21 -21.71
CA LYS A 273 -24.51 9.62 -21.26
C LYS A 273 -25.92 10.21 -21.18
N VAL A 274 -26.76 9.93 -22.19
CA VAL A 274 -28.17 10.38 -22.19
C VAL A 274 -28.93 9.77 -21.01
N LEU A 275 -28.73 8.47 -20.75
CA LEU A 275 -29.33 7.80 -19.61
C LEU A 275 -28.87 8.42 -18.29
N GLN A 276 -27.56 8.59 -18.09
CA GLN A 276 -26.98 9.18 -16.89
C GLN A 276 -27.58 10.56 -16.58
N VAL A 277 -27.64 11.45 -17.57
CA VAL A 277 -28.25 12.78 -17.42
C VAL A 277 -29.74 12.69 -17.09
N SER A 278 -30.47 11.79 -17.74
CA SER A 278 -31.91 11.61 -17.51
C SER A 278 -32.22 11.09 -16.10
N VAL A 279 -31.41 10.14 -15.61
CA VAL A 279 -31.57 9.52 -14.29
C VAL A 279 -31.21 10.53 -13.21
N ALA A 280 -30.10 11.25 -13.35
CA ALA A 280 -29.70 12.29 -12.40
C ALA A 280 -30.77 13.38 -12.28
N LYS A 281 -31.27 13.86 -13.44
CA LYS A 281 -32.35 14.85 -13.47
C LYS A 281 -33.63 14.33 -12.81
N ALA A 282 -33.99 13.06 -13.03
CA ALA A 282 -35.17 12.45 -12.41
C ALA A 282 -35.01 12.27 -10.88
N ALA A 283 -33.78 12.07 -10.41
CA ALA A 283 -33.44 12.02 -8.98
C ALA A 283 -33.37 13.42 -8.32
N GLY A 284 -33.44 14.51 -9.10
CA GLY A 284 -33.33 15.88 -8.61
C GLY A 284 -31.89 16.37 -8.44
N ASP A 285 -30.91 15.62 -8.94
CA ASP A 285 -29.49 15.96 -8.87
C ASP A 285 -29.04 16.77 -10.10
N THR A 286 -28.03 17.63 -9.90
CA THR A 286 -27.46 18.48 -10.96
C THR A 286 -26.45 17.76 -11.85
N GLY A 287 -26.05 16.55 -11.46
CA GLY A 287 -25.07 15.75 -12.17
C GLY A 287 -25.17 14.27 -11.77
N TYR A 288 -24.67 13.41 -12.63
CA TYR A 288 -24.62 11.98 -12.37
C TYR A 288 -23.49 11.64 -11.39
N ASP A 289 -23.84 10.75 -10.46
CA ASP A 289 -23.00 10.19 -9.39
C ASP A 289 -23.26 8.68 -9.36
N SER A 290 -22.26 7.88 -9.71
CA SER A 290 -22.41 6.42 -9.84
C SER A 290 -22.79 5.74 -8.53
N GLU A 291 -22.34 6.25 -7.37
CA GLU A 291 -22.70 5.64 -6.07
C GLU A 291 -24.19 5.79 -5.74
N LYS A 292 -24.81 6.85 -6.25
CA LYS A 292 -26.23 7.13 -6.06
C LYS A 292 -27.10 6.53 -7.15
N HIS A 293 -26.71 6.70 -8.41
CA HIS A 293 -27.61 6.52 -9.54
C HIS A 293 -27.54 5.11 -10.15
N ASP A 294 -26.41 4.41 -10.07
CA ASP A 294 -26.23 3.10 -10.73
C ASP A 294 -27.18 2.03 -10.20
N TYR A 295 -27.58 2.20 -8.95
CA TYR A 295 -28.43 1.27 -8.22
C TYR A 295 -29.92 1.66 -8.27
N LEU A 296 -30.28 2.73 -9.00
CA LEU A 296 -31.66 3.11 -9.20
C LEU A 296 -32.33 2.17 -10.22
N PRO A 297 -33.59 1.75 -10.00
CA PRO A 297 -34.31 0.91 -10.96
C PRO A 297 -34.35 1.50 -12.37
N ALA A 298 -34.50 2.82 -12.48
CA ALA A 298 -34.53 3.51 -13.78
C ALA A 298 -33.20 3.39 -14.53
N TYR A 299 -32.06 3.47 -13.83
CA TYR A 299 -30.75 3.28 -14.44
C TYR A 299 -30.57 1.83 -14.89
N ALA A 300 -30.88 0.87 -14.02
CA ALA A 300 -30.77 -0.55 -14.34
C ALA A 300 -31.62 -0.97 -15.56
N GLU A 301 -32.86 -0.49 -15.66
CA GLU A 301 -33.72 -0.74 -16.82
C GLU A 301 -33.23 -0.03 -18.08
N GLY A 302 -32.74 1.21 -17.96
CA GLY A 302 -32.12 1.93 -19.05
C GLY A 302 -30.88 1.20 -19.60
N MET A 303 -30.00 0.71 -18.73
CA MET A 303 -28.83 -0.06 -19.13
C MET A 303 -29.19 -1.38 -19.82
N LYS A 304 -30.28 -2.05 -19.41
CA LYS A 304 -30.81 -3.22 -20.14
C LYS A 304 -31.32 -2.87 -21.54
N ALA A 305 -31.94 -1.71 -21.70
CA ALA A 305 -32.37 -1.22 -23.02
C ALA A 305 -31.16 -0.94 -23.91
N ILE A 306 -30.19 -0.18 -23.40
CA ILE A 306 -28.92 0.11 -24.09
C ILE A 306 -28.21 -1.18 -24.45
N GLN A 307 -28.15 -2.18 -23.56
CA GLN A 307 -27.49 -3.45 -23.86
C GLN A 307 -28.15 -4.22 -25.03
N ARG A 308 -29.46 -4.07 -25.23
CA ARG A 308 -30.17 -4.71 -26.37
C ARG A 308 -29.92 -4.00 -27.69
N GLU A 309 -29.80 -2.66 -27.66
CA GLU A 309 -29.66 -1.82 -28.85
C GLU A 309 -28.19 -1.61 -29.25
N HIS A 310 -27.32 -1.52 -28.26
CA HIS A 310 -25.90 -1.19 -28.34
C HIS A 310 -25.09 -2.12 -27.42
N PRO A 311 -24.94 -3.42 -27.75
CA PRO A 311 -24.33 -4.39 -26.85
C PRO A 311 -22.88 -4.05 -26.49
N LEU A 312 -22.49 -4.34 -25.24
CA LEU A 312 -21.11 -4.27 -24.75
C LEU A 312 -20.13 -5.00 -25.68
N ALA A 313 -18.84 -4.64 -25.56
CA ALA A 313 -17.76 -5.52 -25.95
C ALA A 313 -17.99 -6.95 -25.41
N THR A 314 -17.61 -7.93 -26.19
CA THR A 314 -17.82 -9.35 -25.90
C THR A 314 -16.60 -9.98 -25.25
N LEU A 315 -16.76 -11.18 -24.72
CA LEU A 315 -15.63 -11.99 -24.28
C LEU A 315 -14.62 -12.23 -25.41
N ASP A 316 -15.06 -12.35 -26.67
CA ASP A 316 -14.13 -12.52 -27.80
C ASP A 316 -13.29 -11.25 -28.05
N ASP A 317 -13.89 -10.05 -27.96
CA ASP A 317 -13.14 -8.79 -28.06
C ASP A 317 -12.08 -8.69 -26.95
N PHE A 318 -12.40 -9.15 -25.73
CA PHE A 318 -11.45 -9.22 -24.63
C PHE A 318 -10.28 -10.19 -24.92
N LEU A 319 -10.59 -11.37 -25.46
CA LEU A 319 -9.59 -12.39 -25.76
C LEU A 319 -8.66 -11.97 -26.91
N ASP A 320 -9.15 -11.19 -27.88
CA ASP A 320 -8.32 -10.64 -28.97
C ASP A 320 -7.20 -9.74 -28.42
N HIS A 321 -7.50 -8.96 -27.37
CA HIS A 321 -6.47 -8.16 -26.68
C HIS A 321 -5.45 -9.07 -25.96
N ILE A 322 -5.88 -10.14 -25.29
CA ILE A 322 -4.95 -11.10 -24.64
C ILE A 322 -4.05 -11.75 -25.68
N GLU A 323 -4.58 -12.22 -26.81
CA GLU A 323 -3.81 -12.84 -27.89
C GLU A 323 -2.75 -11.88 -28.45
N HIS A 324 -3.12 -10.63 -28.72
CA HIS A 324 -2.18 -9.62 -29.18
C HIS A 324 -1.11 -9.33 -28.12
N MET A 325 -1.49 -9.14 -26.86
CA MET A 325 -0.54 -8.89 -25.77
C MET A 325 0.43 -10.05 -25.60
N VAL A 326 -0.03 -11.30 -25.68
CA VAL A 326 0.83 -12.49 -25.60
C VAL A 326 1.78 -12.55 -26.78
N LYS A 327 1.33 -12.19 -28.00
CA LYS A 327 2.19 -12.10 -29.18
C LYS A 327 3.30 -11.04 -29.04
N VAL A 328 3.03 -9.94 -28.35
CA VAL A 328 3.97 -8.80 -28.23
C VAL A 328 4.89 -8.93 -27.02
N ALA A 329 4.33 -9.26 -25.85
CA ALA A 329 5.03 -9.29 -24.56
C ALA A 329 5.48 -10.70 -24.15
N GLY A 330 4.90 -11.75 -24.75
CA GLY A 330 5.13 -13.14 -24.37
C GLY A 330 4.17 -13.62 -23.26
N ILE A 331 3.91 -14.93 -23.24
CA ILE A 331 2.93 -15.55 -22.33
C ILE A 331 3.27 -15.39 -20.84
N ASP A 332 4.54 -15.15 -20.50
CA ASP A 332 5.00 -14.97 -19.11
C ASP A 332 4.77 -13.55 -18.55
N HIS A 333 4.21 -12.65 -19.38
CA HIS A 333 4.09 -11.22 -19.10
C HIS A 333 2.67 -10.67 -19.29
N VAL A 334 1.68 -11.54 -19.46
CA VAL A 334 0.27 -11.17 -19.61
C VAL A 334 -0.55 -11.78 -18.50
N GLY A 335 -1.54 -11.06 -17.98
CA GLY A 335 -2.53 -11.59 -17.06
C GLY A 335 -3.94 -11.09 -17.38
N ILE A 336 -4.85 -11.19 -16.41
CA ILE A 336 -6.29 -10.93 -16.54
C ILE A 336 -6.75 -10.02 -15.39
N ALA A 337 -7.48 -8.96 -15.73
CA ALA A 337 -8.19 -8.10 -14.79
C ALA A 337 -9.61 -7.85 -15.28
N SER A 338 -10.57 -7.72 -14.36
CA SER A 338 -11.94 -7.36 -14.74
C SER A 338 -12.17 -5.86 -14.76
N ASP A 339 -11.64 -5.12 -13.79
CA ASP A 339 -12.08 -3.76 -13.44
C ASP A 339 -13.55 -3.74 -12.98
N PHE A 340 -14.03 -4.87 -12.43
CA PHE A 340 -15.37 -5.00 -11.90
C PHE A 340 -15.63 -3.98 -10.78
N ASP A 341 -16.87 -3.49 -10.76
CA ASP A 341 -17.35 -2.42 -9.88
C ASP A 341 -16.66 -1.04 -10.11
N GLY A 342 -15.68 -0.97 -11.03
CA GLY A 342 -15.03 0.25 -11.55
C GLY A 342 -15.48 0.62 -12.97
N GLY A 343 -16.38 -0.17 -13.57
CA GLY A 343 -16.94 0.00 -14.92
C GLY A 343 -16.62 -1.14 -15.88
N GLY A 344 -15.75 -2.07 -15.47
CA GLY A 344 -15.45 -3.31 -16.18
C GLY A 344 -16.66 -4.22 -16.28
N GLU A 345 -16.89 -4.72 -17.51
CA GLU A 345 -17.85 -5.77 -17.85
C GLU A 345 -17.79 -6.02 -19.36
N VAL A 346 -17.90 -7.30 -19.75
CA VAL A 346 -18.07 -7.69 -21.15
C VAL A 346 -19.17 -8.73 -21.27
N THR A 347 -19.83 -8.78 -22.43
CA THR A 347 -20.83 -9.80 -22.72
C THR A 347 -20.16 -11.19 -22.65
N GLY A 348 -20.53 -11.98 -21.64
CA GLY A 348 -19.94 -13.29 -21.33
C GLY A 348 -19.08 -13.31 -20.07
N TRP A 349 -18.73 -12.17 -19.48
CA TRP A 349 -18.10 -12.04 -18.17
C TRP A 349 -18.57 -10.73 -17.49
N MET A 350 -19.82 -10.75 -17.03
CA MET A 350 -20.53 -9.58 -16.49
C MET A 350 -20.28 -9.34 -15.00
N ASN A 351 -19.85 -10.38 -14.28
CA ASN A 351 -19.53 -10.39 -12.85
C ASN A 351 -18.72 -11.64 -12.49
N ALA A 352 -18.25 -11.73 -11.24
CA ALA A 352 -17.37 -12.81 -10.78
C ALA A 352 -17.97 -14.23 -10.92
N SER A 353 -19.29 -14.39 -11.01
CA SER A 353 -19.92 -15.71 -11.20
C SER A 353 -19.73 -16.29 -12.61
N GLN A 354 -19.28 -15.48 -13.56
CA GLN A 354 -19.02 -15.87 -14.95
C GLN A 354 -17.53 -16.08 -15.25
N THR A 355 -16.65 -16.04 -14.24
CA THR A 355 -15.18 -16.14 -14.38
C THR A 355 -14.74 -17.37 -15.16
N ALA A 356 -15.39 -18.52 -14.97
CA ALA A 356 -15.12 -19.74 -15.73
C ALA A 356 -15.31 -19.59 -17.27
N ASN A 357 -16.11 -18.62 -17.73
CA ASN A 357 -16.29 -18.36 -19.16
C ASN A 357 -14.99 -17.88 -19.82
N VAL A 358 -14.17 -17.09 -19.12
CA VAL A 358 -12.87 -16.62 -19.63
C VAL A 358 -11.95 -17.80 -19.85
N THR A 359 -11.85 -18.72 -18.88
CA THR A 359 -11.09 -19.98 -19.03
C THR A 359 -11.58 -20.80 -20.22
N ALA A 360 -12.90 -20.96 -20.36
CA ALA A 360 -13.47 -21.68 -21.51
C ALA A 360 -13.15 -20.99 -22.84
N GLY A 361 -13.15 -19.65 -22.86
CA GLY A 361 -12.76 -18.84 -24.02
C GLY A 361 -11.30 -19.04 -24.41
N LEU A 362 -10.38 -18.92 -23.46
CA LEU A 362 -8.95 -19.17 -23.67
C LEU A 362 -8.69 -20.58 -24.23
N ARG A 363 -9.35 -21.61 -23.68
CA ARG A 363 -9.24 -22.99 -24.20
C ARG A 363 -9.74 -23.09 -25.65
N ARG A 364 -10.86 -22.43 -26.00
CA ARG A 364 -11.36 -22.40 -27.38
C ARG A 364 -10.39 -21.72 -28.35
N ARG A 365 -9.62 -20.74 -27.87
CA ARG A 365 -8.56 -20.05 -28.63
C ARG A 365 -7.24 -20.83 -28.68
N GLY A 366 -7.16 -22.01 -28.06
CA GLY A 366 -5.99 -22.90 -28.15
C GLY A 366 -4.90 -22.65 -27.10
N PHE A 367 -5.15 -21.82 -26.08
CA PHE A 367 -4.23 -21.71 -24.94
C PHE A 367 -4.18 -23.03 -24.16
N SER A 368 -2.97 -23.48 -23.81
CA SER A 368 -2.80 -24.68 -22.99
C SER A 368 -3.22 -24.41 -21.54
N ASP A 369 -3.51 -25.46 -20.76
CA ASP A 369 -3.81 -25.29 -19.33
C ASP A 369 -2.63 -24.64 -18.57
N ALA A 370 -1.38 -24.87 -19.01
CA ALA A 370 -0.21 -24.24 -18.44
C ALA A 370 -0.18 -22.72 -18.72
N ASP A 371 -0.56 -22.30 -19.93
CA ASP A 371 -0.67 -20.88 -20.29
C ASP A 371 -1.81 -20.21 -19.52
N ILE A 372 -2.95 -20.90 -19.38
CA ILE A 372 -4.10 -20.40 -18.62
C ILE A 372 -3.75 -20.20 -17.14
N VAL A 373 -2.97 -21.11 -16.53
CA VAL A 373 -2.45 -20.93 -15.16
C VAL A 373 -1.57 -19.68 -15.05
N LYS A 374 -0.73 -19.41 -16.04
CA LYS A 374 0.11 -18.20 -16.09
C LYS A 374 -0.72 -16.93 -16.18
N LEU A 375 -1.68 -16.89 -17.11
CA LEU A 375 -2.58 -15.76 -17.33
C LEU A 375 -3.43 -15.44 -16.09
N TRP A 376 -3.97 -16.47 -15.43
CA TRP A 376 -4.87 -16.26 -14.30
C TRP A 376 -4.21 -15.83 -13.01
N SER A 377 -2.97 -16.23 -12.76
CA SER A 377 -2.28 -15.84 -11.52
C SER A 377 -0.77 -16.01 -11.58
N GLY A 378 -0.27 -17.03 -12.28
CA GLY A 378 1.14 -17.41 -12.24
C GLY A 378 2.10 -16.25 -12.53
N ASN A 379 1.78 -15.43 -13.52
CA ASN A 379 2.63 -14.29 -13.91
C ASN A 379 2.64 -13.18 -12.88
N LEU A 380 1.47 -12.84 -12.29
CA LEU A 380 1.42 -11.87 -11.21
C LEU A 380 2.15 -12.37 -9.98
N LEU A 381 1.90 -13.61 -9.56
CA LEU A 381 2.52 -14.19 -8.38
C LEU A 381 4.05 -14.25 -8.52
N ARG A 382 4.56 -14.46 -9.73
CA ARG A 382 5.99 -14.35 -10.06
C ARG A 382 6.51 -12.92 -9.88
N VAL A 383 5.82 -11.93 -10.44
CA VAL A 383 6.21 -10.50 -10.33
C VAL A 383 6.16 -10.04 -8.88
N TRP A 384 5.09 -10.35 -8.17
CA TRP A 384 4.92 -10.02 -6.76
C TRP A 384 5.99 -10.70 -5.90
N ALA A 385 6.31 -11.97 -6.14
CA ALA A 385 7.41 -12.64 -5.43
C ALA A 385 8.76 -11.98 -5.70
N ALA A 386 9.04 -11.56 -6.93
CA ALA A 386 10.30 -10.90 -7.29
C ALA A 386 10.45 -9.52 -6.63
N ASP A 387 9.35 -8.78 -6.53
CA ASP A 387 9.31 -7.47 -5.89
C ASP A 387 9.36 -7.58 -4.35
N ALA A 388 8.62 -8.53 -3.76
CA ALA A 388 8.74 -8.88 -2.34
C ALA A 388 10.12 -9.51 -1.98
N ALA A 389 10.85 -10.00 -2.99
CA ALA A 389 12.23 -10.46 -2.88
C ALA A 389 13.26 -9.31 -3.05
N ALA A 390 12.84 -8.05 -3.14
CA ALA A 390 13.70 -6.94 -2.74
C ALA A 390 14.22 -7.27 -1.35
N PRO A 391 15.54 -7.46 -1.18
CA PRO A 391 16.05 -8.13 0.00
C PRO A 391 15.63 -7.34 1.25
N PRO A 392 15.18 -8.01 2.33
CA PRO A 392 15.11 -7.35 3.63
C PRO A 392 16.45 -6.64 3.84
N PRO A 393 16.47 -5.41 4.37
CA PRO A 393 17.68 -4.60 4.42
C PRO A 393 18.80 -5.45 4.99
N LYS A 394 19.83 -5.67 4.17
CA LYS A 394 20.83 -6.73 4.40
C LYS A 394 21.45 -6.51 5.78
N LEU A 395 21.39 -7.54 6.62
CA LEU A 395 22.21 -7.58 7.81
C LEU A 395 23.67 -7.57 7.38
N SER A 396 24.40 -6.57 7.84
CA SER A 396 25.85 -6.47 7.68
C SER A 396 26.53 -7.68 8.30
N PRO A 397 27.59 -8.23 7.68
CA PRO A 397 28.38 -9.32 8.26
C PRO A 397 29.22 -8.86 9.47
N ALA A 398 29.28 -7.55 9.76
CA ALA A 398 30.02 -6.99 10.88
C ALA A 398 29.62 -7.65 12.21
N ARG A 399 30.62 -8.05 12.99
CA ARG A 399 30.46 -8.68 14.31
C ARG A 399 30.95 -7.80 15.44
N THR A 400 31.68 -6.73 15.13
CA THR A 400 32.26 -5.80 16.10
C THR A 400 31.84 -4.36 15.82
N VAL A 401 31.92 -3.51 16.85
CA VAL A 401 31.63 -2.07 16.78
C VAL A 401 32.51 -1.39 15.72
N ALA A 402 33.79 -1.78 15.64
CA ALA A 402 34.74 -1.27 14.66
C ALA A 402 34.38 -1.68 13.22
N GLU A 403 34.03 -2.95 12.98
CA GLU A 403 33.60 -3.41 11.64
C GLU A 403 32.29 -2.75 11.19
N ALA A 404 31.41 -2.43 12.14
CA ALA A 404 30.18 -1.68 11.85
C ALA A 404 30.43 -0.18 11.62
N GLY A 405 31.67 0.29 11.77
CA GLY A 405 32.05 1.71 11.69
C GLY A 405 31.27 2.58 12.68
N LEU A 406 31.02 2.02 13.87
CA LEU A 406 30.36 2.69 14.97
C LEU A 406 31.41 3.34 15.88
N THR A 407 31.08 4.53 16.36
CA THR A 407 31.89 5.38 17.23
C THR A 407 31.08 5.63 18.50
N ASP A 408 31.72 5.44 19.64
CA ASP A 408 31.19 5.84 20.95
C ASP A 408 31.20 7.37 21.04
N ILE A 409 30.04 7.98 21.27
CA ILE A 409 29.92 9.45 21.33
C ILE A 409 30.82 10.06 22.41
N ARG A 410 31.09 9.36 23.52
CA ARG A 410 31.95 9.87 24.60
C ARG A 410 33.42 9.99 24.21
N SER A 411 33.84 9.32 23.13
CA SER A 411 35.18 9.55 22.56
C SER A 411 35.31 10.95 21.92
N LEU A 412 34.19 11.56 21.50
CA LEU A 412 34.13 12.89 20.89
C LEU A 412 33.64 13.95 21.88
N VAL A 413 32.73 13.57 22.78
CA VAL A 413 32.18 14.44 23.83
C VAL A 413 32.18 13.70 25.17
N PRO A 414 33.29 13.72 25.94
CA PRO A 414 33.41 12.95 27.18
C PRO A 414 32.34 13.27 28.24
N GLY A 415 31.81 14.51 28.25
CA GLY A 415 30.82 14.98 29.21
C GLY A 415 29.36 14.91 28.74
N ILE A 416 29.07 14.27 27.61
CA ILE A 416 27.68 14.09 27.16
C ILE A 416 26.93 13.16 28.13
N ASP A 417 25.68 13.52 28.41
CA ASP A 417 24.84 12.78 29.35
C ASP A 417 24.17 11.61 28.63
N GLU A 418 24.40 10.39 29.13
CA GLU A 418 23.88 9.15 28.57
C GLU A 418 22.95 8.49 29.58
N ASP A 419 21.69 8.32 29.21
CA ASP A 419 20.63 7.67 29.98
C ASP A 419 20.05 6.55 29.09
N MET A 420 20.89 5.58 28.73
CA MET A 420 20.57 4.57 27.71
C MET A 420 19.45 3.64 28.17
N ARG A 421 18.21 3.98 27.85
CA ARG A 421 16.99 3.41 28.48
C ARG A 421 16.83 1.91 28.23
N TYR A 422 17.21 1.44 27.05
CA TYR A 422 17.11 0.03 26.67
C TYR A 422 18.20 -0.87 27.29
N ALA A 423 19.22 -0.28 27.94
CA ALA A 423 20.17 -1.02 28.78
C ALA A 423 19.69 -1.19 30.24
N GLY A 424 18.53 -0.62 30.59
CA GLY A 424 17.89 -0.73 31.90
C GLY A 424 16.43 -1.20 31.78
N SER A 425 15.64 -1.03 32.85
CA SER A 425 14.21 -1.38 32.88
C SER A 425 13.26 -0.19 32.73
N ASP A 426 13.78 1.04 32.75
CA ASP A 426 13.00 2.28 32.59
C ASP A 426 12.76 2.57 31.10
N ASN A 427 11.98 1.70 30.46
CA ASN A 427 11.59 1.77 29.05
C ASN A 427 10.26 1.04 28.81
N PHE A 428 9.68 1.16 27.61
CA PHE A 428 8.37 0.60 27.31
C PHE A 428 8.28 -0.93 27.41
N THR A 429 9.39 -1.67 27.36
CA THR A 429 9.41 -3.13 27.54
C THR A 429 9.50 -3.56 29.01
N GLY A 430 9.85 -2.64 29.91
CA GLY A 430 9.98 -2.90 31.35
C GLY A 430 11.22 -3.71 31.75
N GLY A 431 12.15 -3.95 30.83
CA GLY A 431 13.36 -4.73 31.07
C GLY A 431 14.50 -4.38 30.13
N VAL A 432 15.66 -5.00 30.37
CA VAL A 432 16.84 -4.85 29.51
C VAL A 432 16.55 -5.51 28.17
N VAL A 433 16.77 -4.75 27.09
CA VAL A 433 16.44 -5.17 25.73
C VAL A 433 17.59 -5.99 25.16
N ASP A 434 17.27 -7.09 24.47
CA ASP A 434 18.26 -7.96 23.86
C ASP A 434 19.23 -7.18 22.95
N GLY A 435 20.53 -7.37 23.13
CA GLY A 435 21.59 -6.65 22.41
C GLY A 435 22.18 -5.43 23.15
N TYR A 436 21.52 -4.89 24.18
CA TYR A 436 22.09 -3.85 25.04
C TYR A 436 22.84 -4.50 26.21
N ARG A 437 24.18 -4.57 26.14
CA ARG A 437 25.04 -5.13 27.20
C ARG A 437 25.75 -4.05 28.02
N ALA A 438 25.78 -2.83 27.52
CA ALA A 438 26.33 -1.66 28.20
C ALA A 438 25.48 -0.41 27.88
N PRO A 439 25.39 0.56 28.80
CA PRO A 439 24.71 1.82 28.56
C PRO A 439 25.61 2.79 27.79
N LYS A 440 25.80 2.57 26.48
CA LYS A 440 26.61 3.43 25.60
C LYS A 440 25.83 3.88 24.37
N CYS A 441 26.02 5.14 23.97
CA CYS A 441 25.57 5.65 22.69
C CYS A 441 26.64 5.40 21.62
N LEU A 442 26.38 4.40 20.77
CA LEU A 442 27.17 4.13 19.57
C LEU A 442 26.47 4.73 18.36
N LEU A 443 27.19 5.37 17.46
CA LEU A 443 26.67 5.93 16.21
C LEU A 443 27.66 5.71 15.07
N ARG A 444 27.20 5.65 13.81
CA ARG A 444 28.08 5.76 12.65
C ARG A 444 28.92 7.02 12.79
N THR A 445 30.20 6.96 12.44
CA THR A 445 31.15 8.05 12.70
C THR A 445 30.64 9.43 12.26
N GLY A 446 30.07 9.54 11.05
CA GLY A 446 29.50 10.81 10.57
C GLY A 446 28.33 11.34 11.41
N ALA A 447 27.49 10.46 11.96
CA ALA A 447 26.41 10.82 12.87
C ALA A 447 26.94 11.20 14.26
N ALA A 448 27.95 10.49 14.78
CA ALA A 448 28.61 10.83 16.04
C ALA A 448 29.26 12.21 15.98
N GLU A 449 29.98 12.51 14.89
CA GLU A 449 30.61 13.82 14.67
C GLU A 449 29.59 14.95 14.52
N ALA A 450 28.48 14.69 13.81
CA ALA A 450 27.39 15.65 13.69
C ALA A 450 26.75 15.95 15.06
N LEU A 451 26.45 14.91 15.84
CA LEU A 451 25.88 15.07 17.17
C LEU A 451 26.84 15.81 18.12
N ALA A 452 28.14 15.53 18.03
CA ALA A 452 29.17 16.24 18.79
C ALA A 452 29.23 17.75 18.44
N ARG A 453 28.94 18.13 17.20
CA ARG A 453 28.80 19.55 16.81
C ARG A 453 27.52 20.17 17.37
N VAL A 454 26.40 19.44 17.35
CA VAL A 454 25.15 19.90 18.00
C VAL A 454 25.38 20.20 19.48
N GLU A 455 25.96 19.26 20.21
CA GLU A 455 26.24 19.40 21.64
C GLU A 455 27.13 20.61 21.93
N ARG A 456 28.20 20.81 21.15
CA ARG A 456 29.10 21.96 21.30
C ARG A 456 28.38 23.30 21.13
N THR A 457 27.57 23.43 20.08
CA THR A 457 26.78 24.66 19.85
C THR A 457 25.78 24.89 20.98
N LEU A 458 25.10 23.85 21.46
CA LEU A 458 24.16 23.98 22.57
C LEU A 458 24.83 24.41 23.88
N ARG A 459 26.05 23.94 24.14
CA ARG A 459 26.83 24.31 25.33
C ARG A 459 27.18 25.79 25.36
N GLU A 460 27.50 26.38 24.20
CA GLU A 460 27.72 27.83 24.06
C GLU A 460 26.47 28.66 24.43
N GLU A 461 25.28 28.07 24.28
CA GLU A 461 23.99 28.69 24.62
C GLU A 461 23.49 28.37 26.06
N GLY A 462 24.29 27.66 26.85
CA GLY A 462 23.91 27.21 28.20
C GLY A 462 22.91 26.04 28.20
N TYR A 463 22.99 25.17 27.20
CA TYR A 463 22.22 23.92 27.10
C TYR A 463 23.15 22.72 26.91
N GLY A 464 22.59 21.51 26.97
CA GLY A 464 23.29 20.27 26.63
C GLY A 464 22.31 19.19 26.23
N LEU A 465 22.80 18.05 25.78
CA LEU A 465 21.98 16.91 25.37
C LEU A 465 22.03 15.79 26.40
N ARG A 466 20.87 15.16 26.59
CA ARG A 466 20.75 13.82 27.20
C ARG A 466 20.32 12.84 26.13
N VAL A 467 21.03 11.74 26.02
CA VAL A 467 20.80 10.73 25.00
C VAL A 467 20.18 9.47 25.61
N TRP A 468 19.09 8.99 25.03
CA TRP A 468 18.31 7.85 25.50
C TRP A 468 18.48 6.60 24.65
N ASP A 469 18.64 6.76 23.33
CA ASP A 469 18.97 5.68 22.43
C ASP A 469 19.79 6.17 21.22
N CYS A 470 20.66 5.30 20.70
CA CYS A 470 21.50 5.57 19.53
C CYS A 470 21.44 4.37 18.60
N TYR A 471 22.57 3.75 18.28
CA TYR A 471 22.57 2.49 17.56
C TYR A 471 21.83 1.40 18.35
N ARG A 472 20.84 0.81 17.68
CA ARG A 472 20.00 -0.29 18.18
C ARG A 472 20.27 -1.54 17.37
N PRO A 473 20.82 -2.62 17.96
CA PRO A 473 21.07 -3.85 17.23
C PRO A 473 19.78 -4.44 16.64
N ALA A 474 19.85 -5.08 15.47
CA ALA A 474 18.65 -5.65 14.85
C ALA A 474 17.92 -6.66 15.75
N ARG A 475 18.64 -7.40 16.62
CA ARG A 475 18.03 -8.28 17.63
C ARG A 475 17.17 -7.53 18.66
N ALA A 476 17.50 -6.28 18.98
CA ALA A 476 16.70 -5.43 19.88
C ALA A 476 15.37 -5.06 19.21
N VAL A 477 15.40 -4.70 17.93
CA VAL A 477 14.18 -4.45 17.14
C VAL A 477 13.30 -5.69 17.10
N ALA A 478 13.90 -6.87 16.87
CA ALA A 478 13.17 -8.13 16.95
C ALA A 478 12.59 -8.40 18.35
N ALA A 479 13.27 -7.98 19.42
CA ALA A 479 12.75 -8.07 20.78
C ALA A 479 11.54 -7.15 21.00
N PHE A 480 11.55 -5.93 20.44
CA PHE A 480 10.39 -5.02 20.46
C PHE A 480 9.19 -5.61 19.75
N VAL A 481 9.40 -6.22 18.58
CA VAL A 481 8.32 -6.89 17.85
C VAL A 481 7.74 -8.06 18.65
N ARG A 482 8.60 -8.89 19.27
CA ARG A 482 8.15 -9.99 20.15
C ARG A 482 7.38 -9.47 21.36
N TRP A 483 7.86 -8.41 22.00
CA TRP A 483 7.20 -7.79 23.15
C TRP A 483 5.83 -7.22 22.75
N ALA A 484 5.74 -6.52 21.63
CA ALA A 484 4.51 -5.93 21.13
C ALA A 484 3.48 -7.01 20.72
N GLY A 485 3.96 -8.15 20.19
CA GLY A 485 3.14 -9.31 19.89
C GLY A 485 2.64 -10.08 21.12
N ASN A 486 3.24 -9.90 22.31
CA ASN A 486 2.74 -10.45 23.56
C ASN A 486 1.66 -9.54 24.16
N LEU A 487 0.43 -9.66 23.67
CA LEU A 487 -0.70 -8.82 24.06
C LEU A 487 -1.09 -8.96 25.55
N ALA A 488 -0.71 -10.06 26.21
CA ALA A 488 -1.00 -10.28 27.63
C ALA A 488 -0.13 -9.43 28.56
N ASP A 489 1.07 -9.06 28.12
CA ASP A 489 1.96 -8.18 28.89
C ASP A 489 1.52 -6.72 28.74
N THR A 490 0.88 -6.19 29.77
CA THR A 490 0.43 -4.79 29.84
C THR A 490 1.10 -4.01 30.98
N SER A 491 2.21 -4.54 31.50
CA SER A 491 2.89 -4.05 32.71
C SER A 491 3.31 -2.59 32.62
N THR A 492 3.69 -2.12 31.43
CA THR A 492 4.17 -0.75 31.17
C THR A 492 3.12 0.18 30.55
N LYS A 493 1.90 -0.33 30.30
CA LYS A 493 0.85 0.39 29.57
C LYS A 493 0.54 1.77 30.15
N ALA A 494 0.36 1.85 31.46
CA ALA A 494 -0.02 3.09 32.13
C ALA A 494 1.01 4.20 31.94
N ALA A 495 2.30 3.85 31.83
CA ALA A 495 3.38 4.80 31.68
C ALA A 495 3.64 5.18 30.21
N HIS A 496 3.57 4.22 29.29
CA HIS A 496 4.06 4.41 27.92
C HIS A 496 2.98 4.50 26.85
N TYR A 497 1.82 3.87 27.02
CA TYR A 497 0.75 3.84 26.02
C TYR A 497 -0.64 3.81 26.66
N PRO A 498 -0.96 4.77 27.55
CA PRO A 498 -2.17 4.70 28.39
C PRO A 498 -3.47 4.72 27.58
N ASN A 499 -3.45 5.34 26.40
CA ASN A 499 -4.62 5.57 25.57
C ASN A 499 -4.73 4.60 24.37
N LEU A 500 -3.82 3.62 24.25
CA LEU A 500 -3.76 2.72 23.10
C LEU A 500 -3.96 1.26 23.49
N GLY A 501 -4.56 0.48 22.58
CA GLY A 501 -4.46 -0.98 22.59
C GLY A 501 -3.04 -1.41 22.26
N LYS A 502 -2.54 -2.50 22.87
CA LYS A 502 -1.15 -2.96 22.61
C LYS A 502 -0.97 -3.42 21.16
N GLU A 503 -2.04 -3.95 20.58
CA GLU A 503 -2.18 -4.31 19.17
C GLU A 503 -1.95 -3.15 18.19
N ALA A 504 -2.18 -1.89 18.63
CA ALA A 504 -1.94 -0.70 17.82
C ALA A 504 -0.46 -0.25 17.83
N LEU A 505 0.37 -0.82 18.71
CA LEU A 505 1.78 -0.42 18.81
C LEU A 505 2.59 -0.93 17.61
N LEU A 506 2.29 -2.12 17.08
CA LEU A 506 2.97 -2.62 15.88
C LEU A 506 2.50 -1.86 14.64
N GLY A 507 3.45 -1.36 13.87
CA GLY A 507 3.20 -0.57 12.65
C GLY A 507 3.30 0.92 12.90
N GLU A 508 2.50 1.47 13.81
CA GLU A 508 2.47 2.92 14.07
C GLU A 508 3.62 3.40 14.95
N TYR A 509 3.92 2.69 16.04
CA TYR A 509 4.94 3.08 17.03
C TYR A 509 6.16 2.14 17.05
N ILE A 510 5.96 0.88 16.69
CA ILE A 510 7.01 -0.15 16.65
C ILE A 510 7.06 -0.73 15.23
N ALA A 511 8.13 -0.39 14.52
CA ALA A 511 8.42 -0.92 13.19
C ALA A 511 9.31 -2.18 13.27
N PRO A 512 9.10 -3.18 12.39
CA PRO A 512 9.95 -4.38 12.33
C PRO A 512 11.37 -4.10 11.80
N VAL A 513 11.61 -2.90 11.26
CA VAL A 513 12.91 -2.39 10.82
C VAL A 513 13.07 -0.99 11.38
N SER A 514 14.22 -0.68 11.98
CA SER A 514 14.50 0.62 12.59
C SER A 514 15.70 1.33 11.96
N GLY A 515 15.59 2.66 11.81
CA GLY A 515 16.72 3.52 11.41
C GLY A 515 17.89 3.46 12.39
N HIS A 516 17.61 3.24 13.68
CA HIS A 516 18.63 3.03 14.71
C HIS A 516 19.56 1.86 14.39
N SER A 517 19.07 0.82 13.71
CA SER A 517 19.89 -0.33 13.31
C SER A 517 20.88 -0.03 12.19
N ARG A 518 20.81 1.16 11.57
CA ARG A 518 21.83 1.69 10.65
C ARG A 518 22.91 2.51 11.37
N GLY A 519 22.72 2.80 12.65
CA GLY A 519 23.61 3.62 13.48
C GLY A 519 23.57 5.11 13.15
N ALA A 520 22.57 5.59 12.41
CA ALA A 520 22.45 6.99 11.98
C ALA A 520 21.28 7.72 12.65
N THR A 521 20.69 7.15 13.70
CA THR A 521 19.51 7.65 14.39
C THR A 521 19.79 7.74 15.89
N VAL A 522 19.21 8.76 16.53
CA VAL A 522 19.38 9.07 17.95
C VAL A 522 18.05 9.56 18.54
N ASP A 523 17.77 9.11 19.76
CA ASP A 523 16.69 9.59 20.61
C ASP A 523 17.27 10.38 21.77
N LEU A 524 16.86 11.63 21.92
CA LEU A 524 17.47 12.55 22.88
C LEU A 524 16.53 13.67 23.34
N THR A 525 16.95 14.37 24.40
CA THR A 525 16.31 15.60 24.87
C THR A 525 17.33 16.71 25.10
N LEU A 526 16.79 17.91 25.27
CA LEU A 526 17.54 19.11 25.61
C LEU A 526 17.55 19.31 27.13
N MET A 527 18.71 19.66 27.66
CA MET A 527 18.93 20.03 29.05
C MET A 527 19.29 21.51 29.16
N ARG A 528 18.86 22.16 30.23
CA ARG A 528 19.37 23.46 30.65
C ARG A 528 20.59 23.26 31.52
N CYS A 529 21.69 23.95 31.23
CA CYS A 529 22.93 23.83 31.98
C CYS A 529 23.32 25.17 32.61
N HIS A 530 23.64 25.13 33.91
CA HIS A 530 24.16 26.25 34.68
C HIS A 530 25.46 25.80 35.36
N ALA A 531 26.60 26.35 34.92
CA ALA A 531 27.91 25.79 35.23
C ALA A 531 27.95 24.27 34.89
N ASP A 532 28.37 23.42 35.82
CA ASP A 532 28.49 21.97 35.61
C ASP A 532 27.18 21.20 35.87
N ALA A 533 26.11 21.87 36.33
CA ALA A 533 24.82 21.23 36.62
C ALA A 533 23.86 21.38 35.44
N CYS A 534 23.35 20.25 34.94
CA CYS A 534 22.34 20.21 33.87
C CYS A 534 21.05 19.52 34.33
N ALA A 535 19.91 20.01 33.86
CA ALA A 535 18.60 19.42 34.11
C ALA A 535 17.80 19.31 32.80
N PRO A 536 17.10 18.18 32.53
CA PRO A 536 16.22 18.05 31.37
C PRO A 536 15.15 19.14 31.35
N LEU A 537 14.89 19.68 30.16
CA LEU A 537 13.77 20.60 29.93
C LEU A 537 12.46 19.82 29.83
N ASP A 538 11.36 20.44 30.25
CA ASP A 538 10.03 19.90 30.02
C ASP A 538 9.69 19.98 28.53
N MET A 539 9.40 18.81 27.97
CA MET A 539 9.04 18.62 26.56
C MET A 539 7.57 18.19 26.41
N GLY A 540 6.79 18.17 27.48
CA GLY A 540 5.34 17.88 27.49
C GLY A 540 4.98 16.40 27.57
N THR A 541 5.90 15.48 27.27
CA THR A 541 5.75 14.05 27.52
C THR A 541 7.09 13.44 27.94
N PRO A 542 7.10 12.29 28.64
CA PRO A 542 8.34 11.51 28.80
C PRO A 542 8.78 10.89 27.47
N PHE A 543 10.00 10.33 27.46
CA PHE A 543 10.53 9.47 26.40
C PHE A 543 9.72 8.16 26.29
N ASP A 544 9.67 7.56 25.10
CA ASP A 544 8.90 6.34 24.80
C ASP A 544 7.41 6.47 25.16
N PHE A 545 6.84 7.67 24.98
CA PHE A 545 5.42 7.94 25.23
C PHE A 545 4.60 7.82 23.94
N PHE A 546 4.01 6.65 23.70
CA PHE A 546 3.21 6.34 22.51
C PHE A 546 1.81 6.96 22.61
N ASP A 547 1.72 8.21 22.17
CA ASP A 547 0.50 9.02 22.16
C ASP A 547 0.71 10.22 21.21
N PRO A 548 -0.34 10.72 20.52
CA PRO A 548 -0.23 11.91 19.68
C PRO A 548 0.34 13.16 20.38
N ARG A 549 0.31 13.24 21.72
CA ARG A 549 0.97 14.31 22.50
C ARG A 549 2.50 14.30 22.37
N ALA A 550 3.10 13.16 22.01
CA ALA A 550 4.53 13.05 21.75
C ALA A 550 4.93 13.55 20.36
N HIS A 551 3.96 13.80 19.46
CA HIS A 551 4.26 14.37 18.15
C HIS A 551 4.93 15.74 18.31
N THR A 552 5.96 16.04 17.52
CA THR A 552 6.78 17.26 17.62
C THR A 552 5.92 18.53 17.69
N ASP A 553 4.92 18.63 16.82
CA ASP A 553 4.01 19.77 16.73
C ASP A 553 2.64 19.52 17.38
N ALA A 554 2.55 18.62 18.36
CA ALA A 554 1.29 18.23 19.02
C ALA A 554 0.41 19.45 19.40
N PRO A 555 -0.90 19.39 19.11
CA PRO A 555 -1.85 20.35 19.64
C PRO A 555 -2.00 20.13 21.16
N GLY A 556 -2.02 21.21 21.94
CA GLY A 556 -2.26 21.14 23.39
C GLY A 556 -1.02 21.11 24.30
N ILE A 557 0.21 21.13 23.75
CA ILE A 557 1.41 21.46 24.55
C ILE A 557 1.50 22.96 24.79
N ASP A 558 2.07 23.36 25.92
CA ASP A 558 2.23 24.76 26.27
C ASP A 558 3.33 25.47 25.45
N ALA A 559 3.42 26.80 25.61
CA ALA A 559 4.36 27.62 24.86
C ALA A 559 5.83 27.32 25.20
N ALA A 560 6.13 26.97 26.45
CA ALA A 560 7.50 26.66 26.88
C ALA A 560 7.96 25.31 26.33
N GLN A 561 7.11 24.28 26.42
CA GLN A 561 7.34 22.96 25.83
C GLN A 561 7.55 23.06 24.32
N ARG A 562 6.71 23.84 23.63
CA ARG A 562 6.86 24.09 22.19
C ARG A 562 8.18 24.79 21.88
N ALA A 563 8.56 25.81 22.66
CA ALA A 563 9.83 26.51 22.47
C ALA A 563 11.04 25.57 22.67
N ASN A 564 10.98 24.67 23.65
CA ASN A 564 12.03 23.68 23.92
C ASN A 564 12.19 22.69 22.76
N ARG A 565 11.08 22.08 22.30
CA ARG A 565 11.09 21.17 21.14
C ARG A 565 11.63 21.85 19.89
N GLN A 566 11.19 23.08 19.62
CA GLN A 566 11.63 23.85 18.46
C GLN A 566 13.10 24.28 18.54
N ARG A 567 13.64 24.51 19.75
CA ARG A 567 15.07 24.74 19.95
C ARG A 567 15.88 23.49 19.60
N LEU A 568 15.46 22.34 20.12
CA LEU A 568 16.10 21.07 19.82
C LEU A 568 16.05 20.76 18.32
N LEU A 569 14.88 20.90 17.70
CA LEU A 569 14.67 20.72 16.27
C LEU A 569 15.66 21.54 15.43
N ARG A 570 15.78 22.84 15.72
CA ARG A 570 16.70 23.74 15.00
C ARG A 570 18.16 23.34 15.20
N ALA A 571 18.56 23.01 16.43
CA ALA A 571 19.93 22.62 16.75
C ALA A 571 20.34 21.34 16.00
N MET A 572 19.45 20.34 16.00
CA MET A 572 19.65 19.08 15.29
C MET A 572 19.67 19.30 13.76
N ALA A 573 18.70 20.05 13.22
CA ALA A 573 18.60 20.34 11.78
C ALA A 573 19.81 21.11 11.24
N ALA A 574 20.40 22.01 12.04
CA ALA A 574 21.61 22.74 11.66
C ALA A 574 22.82 21.83 11.36
N GLN A 575 22.83 20.60 11.87
CA GLN A 575 23.84 19.57 11.59
C GLN A 575 23.34 18.46 10.65
N GLY A 576 22.20 18.67 9.99
CA GLY A 576 21.64 17.78 8.98
C GLY A 576 20.74 16.66 9.51
N PHE A 577 20.47 16.62 10.81
CA PHE A 577 19.50 15.67 11.36
C PHE A 577 18.06 16.04 10.97
N VAL A 578 17.26 15.03 10.70
CA VAL A 578 15.84 15.12 10.38
C VAL A 578 15.04 14.51 11.51
N ASN A 579 14.12 15.28 12.08
CA ASN A 579 13.22 14.81 13.13
C ASN A 579 12.15 13.87 12.56
N TYR A 580 11.78 12.84 13.33
CA TYR A 580 10.56 12.09 13.09
C TYR A 580 9.36 12.81 13.73
N PRO A 581 8.38 13.32 12.95
CA PRO A 581 7.37 14.23 13.50
C PRO A 581 6.43 13.64 14.56
N GLN A 582 6.36 12.31 14.68
CA GLN A 582 5.52 11.66 15.71
C GLN A 582 6.26 11.49 17.05
N GLU A 583 7.57 11.73 17.09
CA GLU A 583 8.38 11.60 18.29
C GLU A 583 9.30 12.82 18.39
N TRP A 584 9.01 13.73 19.31
CA TRP A 584 9.78 14.97 19.46
C TRP A 584 11.26 14.74 19.79
N TRP A 585 11.61 13.56 20.32
CA TRP A 585 12.96 13.18 20.72
C TRP A 585 13.78 12.50 19.60
N HIS A 586 13.15 12.07 18.50
CA HIS A 586 13.75 11.15 17.54
C HIS A 586 14.33 11.86 16.31
N PHE A 587 15.59 11.60 15.99
CA PHE A 587 16.32 12.26 14.91
C PHE A 587 17.21 11.30 14.13
N SER A 588 17.17 11.38 12.79
CA SER A 588 18.03 10.61 11.90
C SER A 588 18.92 11.50 11.04
N LEU A 589 20.15 11.10 10.75
CA LEU A 589 21.06 11.79 9.82
C LEU A 589 21.14 11.02 8.50
N PRO A 590 20.40 11.42 7.44
CA PRO A 590 20.34 10.66 6.19
C PRO A 590 21.70 10.50 5.50
N SER A 591 22.57 11.51 5.58
CA SER A 591 23.91 11.47 4.96
C SER A 591 24.85 10.45 5.57
N ALA A 592 24.58 10.00 6.81
CA ALA A 592 25.34 8.95 7.49
C ALA A 592 24.64 7.58 7.41
N ALA A 593 23.43 7.51 6.87
CA ALA A 593 22.66 6.28 6.74
C ALA A 593 23.11 5.50 5.48
N GLY A 594 23.45 4.23 5.66
CA GLY A 594 23.61 3.27 4.57
C GLY A 594 22.46 2.28 4.48
N ASP A 595 22.49 1.38 3.50
CA ASP A 595 21.42 0.41 3.28
C ASP A 595 21.45 -0.78 4.24
N ALA A 596 22.59 -1.05 4.87
CA ALA A 596 22.79 -2.20 5.75
C ALA A 596 22.27 -1.94 7.19
N LEU A 597 21.63 -2.96 7.77
CA LEU A 597 21.37 -3.02 9.21
C LEU A 597 22.52 -3.73 9.92
N TYR A 598 22.83 -3.36 11.15
CA TYR A 598 23.86 -4.02 11.96
C TYR A 598 23.22 -4.77 13.13
N ASP A 599 23.77 -5.94 13.49
CA ASP A 599 23.37 -6.73 14.66
C ASP A 599 24.55 -7.01 15.61
N VAL A 600 25.33 -5.97 15.89
CA VAL A 600 26.44 -5.98 16.84
C VAL A 600 25.91 -5.59 18.22
N PRO A 601 26.15 -6.34 19.29
CA PRO A 601 25.73 -5.92 20.63
C PRO A 601 26.39 -4.60 21.06
N VAL A 602 25.66 -3.75 21.78
CA VAL A 602 26.20 -2.55 22.43
C VAL A 602 26.96 -3.00 23.68
N GLN A 603 28.29 -2.85 23.70
CA GLN A 603 29.17 -3.38 24.75
C GLN A 603 30.34 -2.44 25.09
#